data_AF-A0A210QNK7-F1
#
_entry.id   AF-A0A210QNK7-F1
#
_cell.length_a   1.000
_cell.length_b   1.000
_cell.length_c   1.000
_cell.angle_alpha   90.00
_cell.angle_beta   90.00
_cell.angle_gamma   90.00
#
_symmetry.space_group_name_H-M   'P 1'
#
loop_
_entity.id
_entity.type
_entity.pdbx_description
1 polymer ?
#
loop_
_entity_poly.entity_id
_entity_poly.type
_entity_poly.pdbx_seq_one_letter_code
_entity_poly.pdbx_strand_id
1 'polypeptide(L)'
;MDLLDSCNDFLDPCDLEVINVNSITDEKLRSATLESLETGKITPLLKEELKCRILTRCLEEGKELSPERAIKIQPRKDKLKPDEMMKLEKRREQNRRAARKFRMKKHKTTKTLQQESDVLESKNNDLQDDIQTLLKQKFHLQNLLSEHEGRCRLTPVSERLSPVSERHTPISEQDLSPMDDYRICPIALPPQNFNMELP
;
A
#
# COMPACT_ATOMS: atom_id res chain seq x y z
N MET A 1 17.79 37.30 -41.24
CA MET A 1 18.62 37.66 -40.08
C MET A 1 17.92 37.23 -38.80
N ASP A 2 17.60 35.94 -38.72
CA ASP A 2 18.31 34.99 -37.84
C ASP A 2 18.57 35.47 -36.41
N LEU A 3 17.55 35.31 -35.57
CA LEU A 3 17.72 35.06 -34.14
C LEU A 3 17.58 33.54 -33.94
N LEU A 4 18.66 32.81 -34.25
CA LEU A 4 18.81 31.41 -33.85
C LEU A 4 19.07 31.33 -32.34
N ASP A 5 18.37 30.38 -31.71
CA ASP A 5 18.74 29.60 -30.53
C ASP A 5 19.62 30.25 -29.46
N SER A 6 18.99 30.72 -28.39
CA SER A 6 19.64 30.96 -27.09
C SER A 6 19.16 29.98 -26.01
N CYS A 7 18.69 28.79 -26.39
CA CYS A 7 18.26 27.78 -25.42
C CYS A 7 18.74 26.40 -25.87
N ASN A 8 20.07 26.20 -25.87
CA ASN A 8 20.61 24.86 -25.77
C ASN A 8 22.02 24.83 -25.15
N ASP A 9 22.17 25.43 -23.97
CA ASP A 9 23.18 24.95 -23.01
C ASP A 9 22.53 23.80 -22.22
N PHE A 10 22.21 22.73 -22.94
CA PHE A 10 22.03 21.43 -22.34
C PHE A 10 23.43 21.05 -21.86
N LEU A 11 23.75 21.35 -20.61
CA LEU A 11 24.98 20.82 -20.00
C LEU A 11 24.96 19.32 -20.25
N ASP A 12 25.94 18.87 -21.05
CA ASP A 12 26.15 17.47 -21.33
C ASP A 12 26.32 16.77 -19.96
N PRO A 13 25.53 15.73 -19.65
CA PRO A 13 25.72 14.96 -18.42
C PRO A 13 27.14 14.41 -18.23
N CYS A 14 27.97 14.48 -19.28
CA CYS A 14 29.37 14.06 -19.31
C CYS A 14 30.36 15.03 -18.63
N ASP A 15 29.97 16.26 -18.28
CA ASP A 15 30.84 17.23 -17.58
C ASP A 15 30.83 17.11 -16.05
N LEU A 16 30.14 16.11 -15.49
CA LEU A 16 30.47 15.68 -14.13
C LEU A 16 31.87 15.08 -14.19
N GLU A 17 32.87 15.83 -13.68
CA GLU A 17 34.18 15.25 -13.34
C GLU A 17 33.91 13.94 -12.61
N VAL A 18 34.15 12.82 -13.30
CA VAL A 18 34.04 11.50 -12.72
C VAL A 18 35.02 11.52 -11.57
N ILE A 19 34.50 11.62 -10.34
CA ILE A 19 35.32 11.61 -9.13
C ILE A 19 36.19 10.37 -9.27
N ASN A 20 37.49 10.58 -9.47
CA ASN A 20 38.41 9.48 -9.60
C ASN A 20 38.42 8.78 -8.25
N VAL A 21 37.65 7.71 -8.11
CA VAL A 21 37.45 7.00 -6.84
C VAL A 21 38.79 6.53 -6.27
N ASN A 22 39.82 6.38 -7.12
CA ASN A 22 41.18 6.03 -6.74
C ASN A 22 41.96 7.16 -6.05
N SER A 23 41.50 8.42 -6.12
CA SER A 23 42.10 9.56 -5.39
C SER A 23 41.67 9.65 -3.94
N ILE A 24 40.66 8.88 -3.51
CA ILE A 24 40.20 8.82 -2.13
C ILE A 24 41.24 8.07 -1.30
N THR A 25 41.84 8.77 -0.33
CA THR A 25 42.90 8.25 0.55
C THR A 25 42.36 7.32 1.63
N ASP A 26 41.14 7.55 2.10
CA ASP A 26 40.48 6.69 3.07
C ASP A 26 39.94 5.42 2.39
N GLU A 27 40.56 4.28 2.71
CA GLU A 27 40.24 2.98 2.12
C GLU A 27 38.77 2.57 2.34
N LYS A 28 38.18 2.94 3.49
CA LYS A 28 36.81 2.57 3.83
C LYS A 28 35.81 3.46 3.09
N LEU A 29 36.09 4.76 2.99
CA LEU A 29 35.30 5.69 2.18
C LEU A 29 35.37 5.35 0.69
N ARG A 30 36.56 4.93 0.21
CA ARG A 30 36.73 4.44 -1.17
C ARG A 30 35.90 3.19 -1.42
N SER A 31 35.95 2.22 -0.52
CA SER A 31 35.14 0.99 -0.61
C SER A 31 33.64 1.28 -0.60
N ALA A 32 33.16 2.17 0.28
CA ALA A 32 31.75 2.55 0.34
C ALA A 32 31.29 3.30 -0.93
N THR A 33 32.17 4.12 -1.52
CA THR A 33 31.91 4.79 -2.80
C THR A 33 31.74 3.77 -3.92
N LEU A 34 32.64 2.79 -4.03
CA LEU A 34 32.53 1.71 -5.03
C LEU A 34 31.25 0.88 -4.85
N GLU A 35 30.92 0.47 -3.62
CA GLU A 35 29.68 -0.28 -3.33
C GLU A 35 28.41 0.53 -3.68
N SER A 36 28.44 1.84 -3.46
CA SER A 36 27.29 2.70 -3.79
C SER A 36 27.10 2.84 -5.29
N LEU A 37 28.19 2.95 -6.06
CA LEU A 37 28.16 2.97 -7.52
C LEU A 37 27.68 1.63 -8.10
N GLU A 38 28.11 0.51 -7.53
CA GLU A 38 27.69 -0.83 -7.95
C GLU A 38 26.20 -1.10 -7.64
N THR A 39 25.73 -0.70 -6.46
CA THR A 39 24.36 -1.01 -6.00
C THR A 39 23.33 0.05 -6.37
N GLY A 40 23.76 1.23 -6.81
CA GLY A 40 22.91 2.39 -7.08
C GLY A 40 22.23 2.97 -5.83
N LYS A 41 22.71 2.62 -4.63
CA LYS A 41 22.11 3.03 -3.35
C LYS A 41 23.12 3.85 -2.55
N ILE A 42 22.66 4.96 -1.96
CA ILE A 42 23.49 5.84 -1.10
C ILE A 42 23.81 5.24 0.29
N THR A 43 23.16 4.13 0.64
CA THR A 43 23.26 3.52 1.98
C THR A 43 24.68 3.16 2.44
N PRO A 44 25.61 2.68 1.60
CA PRO A 44 26.98 2.39 2.02
C PRO A 44 27.73 3.64 2.48
N LEU A 45 27.57 4.78 1.80
CA LEU A 45 28.17 6.07 2.19
C LEU A 45 27.59 6.58 3.51
N LEU A 46 26.26 6.52 3.69
CA LEU A 46 25.63 6.92 4.96
C LEU A 46 26.10 6.06 6.14
N LYS A 47 26.33 4.76 5.90
CA LYS A 47 26.90 3.87 6.93
C LYS A 47 28.32 4.28 7.28
N GLU A 48 29.15 4.63 6.31
CA GLU A 48 30.53 5.05 6.56
C GLU A 48 30.61 6.41 7.27
N GLU A 49 29.81 7.39 6.83
CA GLU A 49 29.67 8.68 7.52
C GLU A 49 29.25 8.49 8.98
N LEU A 50 28.24 7.65 9.22
CA LEU A 50 27.76 7.35 10.57
C LEU A 50 28.85 6.69 11.43
N LYS A 51 29.63 5.75 10.86
CA LYS A 51 30.76 5.13 11.58
C LYS A 51 31.81 6.17 11.96
N CYS A 52 32.22 7.03 11.04
CA CYS A 52 33.19 8.09 11.31
C CYS A 52 32.70 9.01 12.43
N ARG A 53 31.45 9.48 12.35
CA ARG A 53 30.85 10.35 13.39
C ARG A 53 30.82 9.69 14.77
N ILE A 54 30.49 8.40 14.83
CA ILE A 54 30.48 7.65 16.10
C ILE A 54 31.90 7.52 16.64
N LEU A 55 32.87 7.16 15.80
CA LEU A 55 34.27 7.01 16.21
C LEU A 55 34.86 8.32 16.73
N THR A 56 34.63 9.45 16.03
CA THR A 56 35.06 10.78 16.49
C THR A 56 34.50 11.09 17.88
N ARG A 57 33.19 10.93 18.07
CA ARG A 57 32.54 11.17 19.37
C ARG A 57 33.09 10.26 20.47
N CYS A 58 33.35 8.99 20.16
CA CYS A 58 33.89 8.06 21.15
C CYS A 58 35.34 8.37 21.55
N LEU A 59 36.17 8.84 20.61
CA LEU A 59 37.53 9.30 20.89
C LEU A 59 37.53 10.55 21.77
N GLU A 60 36.64 11.52 21.48
CA GLU A 60 36.45 12.72 22.31
C GLU A 60 36.02 12.38 23.75
N GLU A 61 35.22 11.33 23.93
CA GLU A 61 34.81 10.82 25.24
C GLU A 61 35.87 9.93 25.94
N GLY A 62 37.08 9.78 25.36
CA GLY A 62 38.18 9.01 25.94
C GLY A 62 37.96 7.48 25.96
N LYS A 63 37.01 6.97 25.16
CA LYS A 63 36.76 5.52 25.04
C LYS A 63 37.52 5.00 23.82
N GLU A 64 38.68 4.37 24.02
CA GLU A 64 39.39 3.70 22.94
C GLU A 64 38.57 2.52 22.38
N LEU A 65 37.80 2.79 21.33
CA LEU A 65 37.17 1.79 20.49
C LEU A 65 38.10 1.51 19.32
N SER A 66 38.88 0.42 19.38
CA SER A 66 39.62 -0.05 18.21
C SER A 66 38.63 -0.29 17.06
N PRO A 67 38.90 0.18 15.83
CA PRO A 67 37.99 0.10 14.70
C PRO A 67 37.52 -1.33 14.37
N GLU A 68 38.30 -2.38 14.70
CA GLU A 68 37.87 -3.78 14.49
C GLU A 68 36.77 -4.23 15.47
N ARG A 69 36.65 -3.61 16.64
CA ARG A 69 35.67 -4.02 17.66
C ARG A 69 34.30 -3.37 17.47
N ALA A 70 34.20 -2.31 16.68
CA ALA A 70 32.97 -1.58 16.43
C ALA A 70 32.00 -2.30 15.46
N ILE A 71 32.49 -3.23 14.63
CA ILE A 71 31.68 -3.86 13.56
C ILE A 71 31.05 -5.20 14.00
N LYS A 72 31.54 -5.83 15.08
CA LYS A 72 30.89 -7.00 15.67
C LYS A 72 29.87 -6.55 16.72
N ILE A 73 28.66 -6.20 16.28
CA ILE A 73 27.46 -6.27 17.14
C ILE A 73 27.13 -7.76 17.35
N GLN A 74 28.06 -8.51 17.95
CA GLN A 74 27.70 -9.71 18.67
C GLN A 74 26.95 -9.21 19.90
N PRO A 75 25.80 -9.82 20.28
CA PRO A 75 25.24 -9.58 21.59
C PRO A 75 26.24 -10.12 22.61
N ARG A 76 27.19 -9.29 23.06
CA ARG A 76 28.01 -9.59 24.23
C ARG A 76 27.07 -9.53 25.43
N LYS A 77 26.38 -10.64 25.67
CA LYS A 77 25.69 -10.90 26.93
C LYS A 77 26.70 -10.92 28.09
N ASP A 78 27.97 -11.14 27.76
CA ASP A 78 29.05 -11.19 28.71
C ASP A 78 29.50 -9.75 29.02
N LYS A 79 29.06 -9.28 30.19
CA LYS A 79 29.44 -8.03 30.90
C LYS A 79 28.57 -6.79 30.68
N LEU A 80 27.24 -6.93 30.64
CA LEU A 80 26.38 -5.80 31.00
C LEU A 80 26.46 -5.58 32.51
N LYS A 81 26.65 -4.33 32.97
CA LYS A 81 26.54 -4.03 34.41
C LYS A 81 25.14 -4.41 34.88
N PRO A 82 24.95 -4.83 36.15
CA PRO A 82 23.64 -5.22 36.67
C PRO A 82 22.55 -4.16 36.40
N ASP A 83 22.90 -2.88 36.49
CA ASP A 83 22.01 -1.75 36.18
C ASP A 83 21.60 -1.69 34.70
N GLU A 84 22.51 -2.04 33.79
CA GLU A 84 22.25 -2.05 32.34
C GLU A 84 21.35 -3.23 31.94
N MET A 85 21.49 -4.38 32.60
CA MET A 85 20.61 -5.54 32.38
C MET A 85 19.16 -5.22 32.77
N MET A 86 18.93 -4.56 33.91
CA MET A 86 17.58 -4.16 34.34
C MET A 86 16.94 -3.17 33.35
N LYS A 87 17.71 -2.18 32.87
CA LYS A 87 17.23 -1.21 31.88
C LYS A 87 16.87 -1.90 30.56
N LEU A 88 17.67 -2.88 30.13
CA LEU A 88 17.38 -3.66 28.92
C LEU A 88 16.10 -4.49 29.08
N GLU A 89 15.91 -5.15 30.21
CA GLU A 89 14.72 -5.97 30.46
C GLU A 89 13.45 -5.11 30.49
N LYS A 90 13.49 -3.94 31.14
CA LYS A 90 12.39 -2.97 31.11
C LYS A 90 12.06 -2.53 29.68
N ARG A 91 13.07 -2.27 28.85
CA ARG A 91 12.87 -1.92 27.42
C ARG A 91 12.27 -3.07 26.63
N ARG A 92 12.74 -4.31 26.84
CA ARG A 92 12.21 -5.51 26.17
C ARG A 92 10.76 -5.75 26.55
N GLU A 93 10.44 -5.64 27.84
CA GLU A 93 9.08 -5.81 28.33
C GLU A 93 8.14 -4.72 27.80
N GLN A 94 8.59 -3.46 27.77
CA GLN A 94 7.85 -2.37 27.12
C GLN A 94 7.63 -2.63 25.63
N ASN A 95 8.67 -3.07 24.90
CA ASN A 95 8.55 -3.39 23.49
C ASN A 95 7.61 -4.59 23.25
N ARG A 96 7.66 -5.61 24.11
CA ARG A 96 6.74 -6.76 24.11
C ARG A 96 5.29 -6.31 24.24
N ARG A 97 5.00 -5.44 25.22
CA ARG A 97 3.67 -4.85 25.40
C ARG A 97 3.24 -3.98 24.22
N ALA A 98 4.15 -3.15 23.70
CA ALA A 98 3.89 -2.30 22.55
C ALA A 98 3.60 -3.14 21.29
N ALA A 99 4.37 -4.19 21.04
CA ALA A 99 4.17 -5.11 19.92
C ALA A 99 2.83 -5.85 20.04
N ARG A 100 2.46 -6.32 21.24
CA ARG A 100 1.14 -6.92 21.48
C ARG A 100 0.02 -5.90 21.21
N LYS A 101 0.14 -4.67 21.71
CA LYS A 101 -0.84 -3.60 21.47
C LYS A 101 -0.97 -3.26 19.99
N PHE A 102 0.16 -3.18 19.27
CA PHE A 102 0.18 -2.95 17.83
C PHE A 102 -0.53 -4.07 17.06
N ARG A 103 -0.19 -5.33 17.35
CA ARG A 103 -0.84 -6.51 16.74
C ARG A 103 -2.34 -6.53 17.02
N MET A 104 -2.75 -6.27 18.26
CA MET A 104 -4.16 -6.19 18.64
C MET A 104 -4.89 -5.05 17.93
N LYS A 105 -4.28 -3.86 17.84
CA LYS A 105 -4.86 -2.72 17.12
C LYS A 105 -5.03 -3.05 15.64
N LYS A 106 -3.99 -3.61 15.01
CA LYS A 106 -4.02 -4.05 13.61
C LYS A 106 -5.15 -5.07 13.39
N HIS A 107 -5.22 -6.11 14.22
CA HIS A 107 -6.28 -7.13 14.12
C HIS A 107 -7.68 -6.53 14.30
N LYS A 108 -7.88 -5.65 15.30
CA LYS A 108 -9.17 -4.98 15.51
C LYS A 108 -9.58 -4.16 14.29
N THR A 109 -8.68 -3.34 13.74
CA THR A 109 -8.95 -2.54 12.54
C THR A 109 -9.31 -3.43 11.35
N THR A 110 -8.52 -4.47 11.07
CA THR A 110 -8.82 -5.41 9.98
C THR A 110 -10.16 -6.11 10.19
N LYS A 111 -10.48 -6.54 11.42
CA LYS A 111 -11.76 -7.18 11.73
C LYS A 111 -12.94 -6.24 11.51
N THR A 112 -12.83 -4.97 11.93
CA THR A 112 -13.88 -3.98 11.70
C THR A 112 -14.11 -3.72 10.22
N LEU A 113 -13.03 -3.56 9.43
CA LEU A 113 -13.15 -3.36 7.98
C LEU A 113 -13.77 -4.58 7.29
N GLN A 114 -13.40 -5.80 7.70
CA GLN A 114 -14.01 -7.01 7.16
C GLN A 114 -15.52 -7.06 7.46
N GLN A 115 -15.90 -6.81 8.72
CA GLN A 115 -17.31 -6.79 9.10
C GLN A 115 -18.12 -5.75 8.34
N GLU A 116 -17.54 -4.57 8.09
CA GLU A 116 -18.18 -3.52 7.29
C GLU A 116 -18.33 -3.95 5.82
N SER A 117 -17.31 -4.60 5.25
CA SER A 117 -17.36 -5.18 3.90
C SER A 117 -18.48 -6.22 3.79
N ASP A 118 -18.55 -7.15 4.74
CA ASP A 118 -19.56 -8.22 4.73
C ASP A 118 -20.99 -7.64 4.79
N VAL A 119 -21.19 -6.59 5.61
CA VAL A 119 -22.50 -5.91 5.72
C VAL A 119 -22.86 -5.18 4.43
N LEU A 120 -21.90 -4.51 3.79
CA LEU A 120 -22.14 -3.82 2.52
C LEU A 120 -22.42 -4.80 1.38
N GLU A 121 -21.72 -5.93 1.34
CA GLU A 121 -21.94 -6.99 0.37
C GLU A 121 -23.35 -7.60 0.51
N SER A 122 -23.77 -7.91 1.75
CA SER A 122 -25.14 -8.38 2.01
C SER A 122 -26.19 -7.38 1.53
N LYS A 123 -26.03 -6.09 1.87
CA LYS A 123 -26.98 -5.05 1.43
C LYS A 123 -27.00 -4.86 -0.08
N ASN A 124 -25.84 -5.01 -0.74
CA ASN A 124 -25.77 -4.93 -2.20
C ASN A 124 -26.57 -6.07 -2.82
N ASN A 125 -26.38 -7.30 -2.33
CA ASN A 125 -27.14 -8.46 -2.80
C ASN A 125 -28.65 -8.29 -2.58
N ASP A 126 -29.07 -7.85 -1.39
CA ASP A 126 -30.48 -7.59 -1.09
C ASP A 126 -31.09 -6.56 -2.06
N LEU A 127 -30.38 -5.46 -2.33
CA LEU A 127 -30.83 -4.43 -3.28
C LEU A 127 -30.87 -4.94 -4.73
N GLN A 128 -29.93 -5.78 -5.13
CA GLN A 128 -29.94 -6.40 -6.46
C GLN A 128 -31.14 -7.33 -6.63
N ASP A 129 -31.48 -8.12 -5.60
CA ASP A 129 -32.65 -9.00 -5.61
C ASP A 129 -33.97 -8.19 -5.68
N ASP A 130 -34.05 -7.08 -4.95
CA ASP A 130 -35.17 -6.15 -5.03
C ASP A 130 -35.31 -5.55 -6.45
N ILE A 131 -34.20 -5.12 -7.06
CA ILE A 131 -34.18 -4.61 -8.43
C ILE A 131 -34.70 -5.68 -9.40
N GLN A 132 -34.20 -6.91 -9.31
CA GLN A 132 -34.64 -8.00 -10.18
C GLN A 132 -36.13 -8.29 -10.00
N THR A 133 -36.63 -8.26 -8.77
CA THR A 133 -38.03 -8.49 -8.45
C THR A 133 -38.91 -7.40 -9.06
N LEU A 134 -38.53 -6.13 -8.87
CA LEU A 134 -39.24 -4.98 -9.43
C LEU A 134 -39.23 -4.98 -10.96
N LEU A 135 -38.12 -5.37 -11.59
CA LEU A 135 -38.04 -5.50 -13.06
C LEU A 135 -38.99 -6.59 -13.58
N LYS A 136 -39.05 -7.75 -12.91
CA LYS A 136 -39.98 -8.83 -13.26
C LYS A 136 -41.44 -8.37 -13.14
N GLN A 137 -41.78 -7.65 -12.07
CA GLN A 137 -43.12 -7.10 -11.86
C GLN A 137 -43.48 -6.05 -12.91
N LYS A 138 -42.55 -5.12 -13.20
CA LYS A 138 -42.72 -4.12 -14.25
C LYS A 138 -42.97 -4.78 -15.61
N PHE A 139 -42.14 -5.73 -15.99
CA PHE A 139 -42.26 -6.44 -17.26
C PHE A 139 -43.61 -7.18 -17.35
N HIS A 140 -44.02 -7.86 -16.28
CA HIS A 140 -45.32 -8.52 -16.22
C HIS A 140 -46.48 -7.54 -16.44
N LEU A 141 -46.48 -6.39 -15.75
CA LEU A 141 -47.51 -5.36 -15.89
C LEU A 141 -47.51 -4.73 -17.29
N GLN A 142 -46.33 -4.46 -17.86
CA GLN A 142 -46.21 -3.95 -19.22
C GLN A 142 -46.79 -4.93 -20.24
N ASN A 143 -46.51 -6.23 -20.10
CA ASN A 143 -47.08 -7.25 -20.98
C ASN A 143 -48.62 -7.30 -20.89
N LEU A 144 -49.18 -7.24 -19.69
CA LEU A 144 -50.65 -7.20 -19.50
C LEU A 144 -51.28 -5.96 -20.13
N LEU A 145 -50.64 -4.79 -19.99
CA LEU A 145 -51.09 -3.56 -20.62
C LEU A 145 -51.06 -3.66 -22.15
N SER A 146 -49.94 -4.13 -22.72
CA SER A 146 -49.81 -4.32 -24.16
C SER A 146 -50.83 -5.32 -24.73
N GLU A 147 -51.17 -6.39 -24.01
CA GLU A 147 -52.26 -7.29 -24.43
C GLU A 147 -53.62 -6.59 -24.43
N HIS A 148 -53.89 -5.76 -23.40
CA HIS A 148 -55.15 -5.05 -23.26
C HIS A 148 -55.35 -3.95 -24.31
N GLU A 149 -54.30 -3.24 -24.71
CA GLU A 149 -54.35 -2.15 -25.71
C GLU A 149 -55.05 -2.57 -27.01
N GLY A 150 -54.83 -3.81 -27.47
CA GLY A 150 -55.49 -4.34 -28.68
C GLY A 150 -56.99 -4.60 -28.54
N ARG A 151 -57.54 -4.63 -27.32
CA ARG A 151 -58.96 -4.92 -27.03
C ARG A 151 -59.70 -3.73 -26.41
N CYS A 152 -58.99 -2.66 -26.04
CA CYS A 152 -59.52 -1.52 -25.31
C CYS A 152 -60.42 -0.64 -26.20
N ARG A 153 -61.68 -0.44 -25.81
CA ARG A 153 -62.66 0.39 -26.53
C ARG A 153 -62.67 1.87 -26.09
N LEU A 154 -61.74 2.27 -25.23
CA LEU A 154 -61.66 3.58 -24.59
C LEU A 154 -60.51 4.45 -25.13
N THR A 155 -60.08 4.29 -26.38
CA THR A 155 -59.00 5.12 -26.94
C THR A 155 -59.56 6.40 -27.60
N PRO A 156 -59.58 7.58 -26.94
CA PRO A 156 -59.58 8.82 -27.67
C PRO A 156 -58.14 9.11 -28.13
N VAL A 157 -58.01 9.37 -29.43
CA VAL A 157 -56.84 9.99 -30.04
C VAL A 157 -56.69 11.40 -29.47
N SER A 158 -55.78 11.62 -28.52
CA SER A 158 -55.09 12.89 -28.20
C SER A 158 -54.27 12.65 -26.92
N GLU A 159 -53.02 13.04 -26.75
CA GLU A 159 -52.13 13.91 -27.51
C GLU A 159 -50.72 13.73 -26.93
N ARG A 160 -49.70 13.70 -27.80
CA ARG A 160 -48.31 14.08 -27.53
C ARG A 160 -47.84 14.01 -26.06
N LEU A 161 -47.21 12.91 -25.71
CA LEU A 161 -45.81 13.05 -25.29
C LEU A 161 -44.99 12.63 -26.50
N SER A 162 -44.20 13.58 -27.00
CA SER A 162 -43.22 13.43 -28.06
C SER A 162 -42.47 12.09 -27.99
N PRO A 163 -41.97 11.55 -29.12
CA PRO A 163 -40.93 10.54 -29.06
C PRO A 163 -39.73 11.20 -28.41
N VAL A 164 -39.60 11.10 -27.09
CA VAL A 164 -38.31 11.30 -26.47
C VAL A 164 -37.47 10.20 -27.10
N SER A 165 -36.57 10.66 -27.97
CA SER A 165 -35.39 9.94 -28.40
C SER A 165 -34.56 9.64 -27.16
N GLU A 166 -35.05 8.76 -26.31
CA GLU A 166 -34.26 8.06 -25.36
C GLU A 166 -33.81 6.82 -26.10
N ARG A 167 -32.55 6.86 -26.49
CA ARG A 167 -31.75 5.69 -26.84
C ARG A 167 -31.72 4.74 -25.65
N HIS A 168 -32.85 4.09 -25.34
CA HIS A 168 -32.84 2.86 -24.60
C HIS A 168 -32.68 1.78 -25.63
N THR A 169 -31.41 1.44 -25.87
CA THR A 169 -31.07 0.09 -26.25
C THR A 169 -31.94 -0.85 -25.42
N PRO A 170 -32.52 -1.92 -26.01
CA PRO A 170 -32.94 -3.02 -25.17
C PRO A 170 -31.69 -3.38 -24.39
N ILE A 171 -31.69 -3.15 -23.08
CA ILE A 171 -30.71 -3.79 -22.20
C ILE A 171 -31.08 -5.26 -22.35
N SER A 172 -30.45 -5.87 -23.35
CA SER A 172 -30.35 -7.30 -23.52
C SER A 172 -29.97 -7.85 -22.15
N GLU A 173 -30.44 -9.03 -21.80
CA GLU A 173 -30.00 -9.78 -20.60
C GLU A 173 -28.46 -9.92 -20.52
N GLN A 174 -27.73 -9.46 -21.54
CA GLN A 174 -26.27 -9.42 -21.68
C GLN A 174 -25.59 -8.14 -21.14
N ASP A 175 -26.31 -7.05 -20.84
CA ASP A 175 -25.70 -5.78 -20.35
C ASP A 175 -25.71 -5.63 -18.82
N LEU A 176 -26.41 -6.51 -18.11
CA LEU A 176 -26.00 -6.86 -16.74
C LEU A 176 -24.87 -7.89 -16.88
N SER A 177 -23.73 -7.44 -17.40
CA SER A 177 -22.50 -8.16 -17.15
C SER A 177 -22.44 -8.33 -15.63
N PRO A 178 -22.37 -9.57 -15.10
CA PRO A 178 -22.00 -9.74 -13.71
C PRO A 178 -20.74 -8.89 -13.53
N MET A 179 -20.74 -7.95 -12.59
CA MET A 179 -19.47 -7.41 -12.09
C MET A 179 -18.76 -8.49 -11.25
N ASP A 180 -18.67 -9.70 -11.82
CA ASP A 180 -17.77 -10.76 -11.45
C ASP A 180 -16.39 -10.32 -11.92
N ASP A 181 -15.77 -9.40 -11.17
CA ASP A 181 -14.31 -9.32 -11.03
C ASP A 181 -13.82 -8.15 -10.17
N TYR A 182 -14.69 -7.50 -9.39
CA TYR A 182 -14.21 -6.95 -8.11
C TYR A 182 -14.20 -8.05 -7.06
N ARG A 183 -13.53 -9.17 -7.38
CA ARG A 183 -12.74 -9.85 -6.35
C ARG A 183 -11.78 -8.79 -5.83
N ILE A 184 -12.20 -8.04 -4.82
CA ILE A 184 -11.26 -7.53 -3.83
C ILE A 184 -10.48 -8.78 -3.48
N CYS A 185 -9.22 -8.84 -3.93
CA CYS A 185 -8.34 -9.98 -3.65
C CYS A 185 -8.61 -10.33 -2.20
N PRO A 186 -9.10 -11.56 -1.89
CA PRO A 186 -9.27 -11.93 -0.50
C PRO A 186 -7.90 -11.66 0.09
N ILE A 187 -7.82 -10.70 1.02
CA ILE A 187 -6.60 -10.47 1.77
C ILE A 187 -6.37 -11.83 2.36
N ALA A 188 -5.40 -12.56 1.81
CA ALA A 188 -5.15 -13.94 2.17
C ALA A 188 -4.86 -13.90 3.65
N LEU A 189 -5.89 -14.18 4.47
CA LEU A 189 -5.75 -14.31 5.88
C LEU A 189 -4.83 -15.52 6.02
N PRO A 190 -3.60 -15.34 6.54
CA PRO A 190 -2.75 -16.48 6.78
C PRO A 190 -3.55 -17.48 7.63
N PRO A 191 -3.47 -18.79 7.32
CA PRO A 191 -4.24 -19.80 8.02
C PRO A 191 -4.10 -19.59 9.52
N GLN A 192 -5.22 -19.53 10.23
CA GLN A 192 -5.28 -19.37 11.67
C GLN A 192 -4.77 -20.64 12.35
N ASN A 193 -3.46 -20.87 12.31
CA ASN A 193 -2.78 -21.74 13.24
C ASN A 193 -2.27 -20.88 14.39
N PHE A 194 -3.20 -20.37 15.20
CA PHE A 194 -2.87 -19.84 16.53
C PHE A 194 -3.08 -20.94 17.56
N ASN A 195 -2.20 -21.95 17.55
CA ASN A 195 -1.84 -22.62 18.79
C ASN A 195 -1.01 -21.62 19.60
N MET A 196 -1.72 -20.82 20.38
CA MET A 196 -1.16 -19.91 21.36
C MET A 196 -1.17 -20.65 22.69
N GLU A 197 -0.28 -21.61 22.85
CA GLU A 197 0.11 -22.07 24.19
C GLU A 197 0.80 -20.89 24.87
N LEU A 198 0.10 -20.30 25.85
CA LEU A 198 0.68 -19.40 26.82
C LEU A 198 1.57 -20.23 27.77
N PRO A 199 2.81 -19.81 28.07
CA PRO A 199 3.45 -20.12 29.33
C PRO A 199 2.89 -19.26 30.48
#